data_AF-A0A968NCY4-F1
#
_entry.id   AF-A0A968NCY4-F1
#
_cell.length_a   1.000
_cell.length_b   1.000
_cell.length_c   1.000
_cell.angle_alpha   90.00
_cell.angle_beta   90.00
_cell.angle_gamma   90.00
#
_symmetry.space_group_name_H-M   'P 1'
#
loop_
_entity.id
_entity.type
_entity.pdbx_description
1 polymer ?
#
loop_
_entity_poly.entity_id
_entity_poly.type
_entity_poly.pdbx_seq_one_letter_code
_entity_poly.pdbx_strand_id
1 'polypeptide(L)'
;GWLCAPPNGAGCPERIADGETNRVPNVPNVSGRGGLGWVWWGLLLVVLGCSAPAAPDDGPVRLVQQVAAAWEAGDSTTILNSIEPSAWRREIGAEIRQYTGSIQSLALDDPTYTLLNNDGTLARVRLEARLRYRLRDGRTGTQPLNLVIETVQLDGTWYIRQLDLAQLSVQ
;
A
#
# COMPACT_ATOMS: atom_id res chain seq x y z
N GLY A 1 6.71 -8.30 -38.70
CA GLY A 1 7.94 -7.49 -38.75
C GLY A 1 7.55 -6.05 -38.47
N TRP A 2 8.29 -5.22 -37.76
CA TRP A 2 9.68 -5.19 -37.28
C TRP A 2 9.56 -4.50 -35.89
N LEU A 3 9.97 -5.06 -34.75
CA LEU A 3 11.33 -5.31 -34.20
C LEU A 3 11.45 -4.54 -32.87
N CYS A 4 11.44 -5.28 -31.76
CA CYS A 4 12.06 -4.86 -30.52
C CYS A 4 13.53 -5.26 -30.58
N ALA A 5 14.44 -4.30 -30.41
CA ALA A 5 15.86 -4.56 -30.18
C ALA A 5 16.26 -3.95 -28.83
N PRO A 6 16.81 -4.73 -27.88
CA PRO A 6 17.44 -4.21 -26.68
C PRO A 6 18.93 -3.88 -26.94
N PRO A 7 19.50 -2.86 -26.29
CA PRO A 7 20.92 -2.58 -26.41
C PRO A 7 21.74 -3.42 -25.40
N ASN A 8 22.87 -3.93 -25.89
CA ASN A 8 24.05 -4.35 -25.12
C ASN A 8 24.01 -5.74 -24.47
N GLY A 9 24.28 -6.75 -25.30
CA GLY A 9 25.54 -7.49 -25.21
C GLY A 9 25.71 -8.48 -24.06
N ALA A 10 25.17 -9.69 -24.22
CA ALA A 10 25.79 -10.90 -23.69
C ALA A 10 25.27 -12.15 -24.45
N GLY A 11 26.20 -12.76 -25.20
CA GLY A 11 26.31 -14.16 -25.66
C GLY A 11 25.08 -15.07 -25.79
N CYS A 12 24.92 -15.63 -27.00
CA CYS A 12 24.40 -17.00 -27.20
C CYS A 12 25.24 -18.02 -26.41
N PRO A 13 24.68 -19.21 -26.12
CA PRO A 13 25.06 -20.31 -27.00
C PRO A 13 23.91 -21.22 -27.44
N GLU A 14 24.13 -21.74 -28.64
CA GLU A 14 23.45 -22.78 -29.38
C GLU A 14 23.48 -24.13 -28.66
N ARG A 15 22.34 -24.84 -28.61
CA ARG A 15 22.30 -26.30 -28.44
C ARG A 15 20.98 -26.85 -29.01
N ILE A 16 21.08 -27.59 -30.13
CA ILE A 16 20.07 -28.54 -30.61
C ILE A 16 20.60 -29.94 -30.40
N ALA A 17 19.83 -30.77 -29.70
CA ALA A 17 19.87 -32.24 -29.57
C ALA A 17 18.88 -32.56 -28.44
N ASP A 18 17.97 -33.53 -28.46
CA ASP A 18 17.57 -34.62 -29.34
C ASP A 18 16.08 -34.86 -29.01
N GLY A 19 15.23 -35.33 -29.94
CA GLY A 19 14.97 -36.76 -30.06
C GLY A 19 13.77 -37.21 -29.19
N GLU A 20 12.85 -37.95 -29.83
CA GLU A 20 11.89 -38.88 -29.22
C GLU A 20 10.41 -38.45 -29.07
N THR A 21 9.63 -38.84 -30.10
CA THR A 21 8.30 -39.48 -30.09
C THR A 21 7.17 -38.92 -29.21
N ASN A 22 6.00 -38.63 -29.80
CA ASN A 22 4.91 -39.60 -30.05
C ASN A 22 3.53 -38.90 -30.14
N ARG A 23 2.79 -39.21 -31.21
CA ARG A 23 1.31 -39.22 -31.37
C ARG A 23 0.48 -37.98 -30.98
N VAL A 24 -0.01 -37.30 -32.01
CA VAL A 24 -1.35 -36.70 -32.01
C VAL A 24 -2.19 -37.40 -33.08
N PRO A 25 -3.31 -38.07 -32.75
CA PRO A 25 -4.29 -38.45 -33.74
C PRO A 25 -5.46 -37.45 -33.79
N ASN A 26 -5.86 -37.16 -35.03
CA ASN A 26 -7.21 -36.89 -35.49
C ASN A 26 -7.79 -35.46 -35.30
N VAL A 27 -7.79 -34.72 -36.41
CA VAL A 27 -8.64 -33.54 -36.64
C VAL A 27 -9.86 -34.00 -37.44
N PRO A 28 -11.10 -33.90 -36.93
CA PRO A 28 -12.26 -33.95 -37.80
C PRO A 28 -12.50 -32.57 -38.43
N ASN A 29 -12.43 -32.58 -39.76
CA ASN A 29 -12.91 -31.54 -40.66
C ASN A 29 -14.43 -31.35 -40.49
N VAL A 30 -14.89 -30.14 -40.18
CA VAL A 30 -16.30 -29.76 -40.28
C VAL A 30 -16.43 -28.56 -41.19
N SER A 31 -16.69 -28.86 -42.46
CA SER A 31 -17.24 -27.97 -43.47
C SER A 31 -18.76 -27.87 -43.33
N GLY A 32 -19.30 -26.64 -43.20
CA GLY A 32 -20.73 -26.32 -43.32
C GLY A 32 -20.99 -24.89 -42.83
N ARG A 33 -21.00 -23.86 -43.68
CA ARG A 33 -22.08 -23.40 -44.58
C ARG A 33 -23.39 -23.09 -43.83
N GLY A 34 -23.61 -21.80 -43.53
CA GLY A 34 -24.94 -21.23 -43.28
C GLY A 34 -25.02 -20.20 -42.15
N GLY A 35 -25.62 -19.03 -42.43
CA GLY A 35 -26.28 -18.22 -41.40
C GLY A 35 -25.67 -16.85 -41.11
N LEU A 36 -26.00 -15.87 -41.95
CA LEU A 36 -26.06 -14.45 -41.59
C LEU A 36 -26.86 -14.29 -40.27
N GLY A 37 -26.32 -13.60 -39.26
CA GLY A 37 -27.12 -13.24 -38.07
C GLY A 37 -26.38 -12.87 -36.78
N TRP A 38 -25.05 -12.91 -36.73
CA TRP A 38 -24.31 -12.86 -35.45
C TRP A 38 -23.38 -11.66 -35.27
N VAL A 39 -23.43 -10.64 -36.15
CA VAL A 39 -22.49 -9.50 -36.07
C VAL A 39 -23.00 -8.35 -35.19
N TRP A 40 -24.30 -8.31 -34.86
CA TRP A 40 -24.91 -7.18 -34.14
C TRP A 40 -24.97 -7.29 -32.61
N TRP A 41 -24.64 -8.45 -32.03
CA TRP A 41 -24.64 -8.62 -30.57
C TRP A 41 -23.28 -8.35 -29.90
N GLY A 42 -22.21 -8.18 -30.68
CA GLY A 42 -20.87 -7.91 -30.12
C GLY A 42 -20.66 -6.45 -29.68
N LEU A 43 -21.42 -5.50 -30.23
CA LEU A 43 -21.18 -4.07 -29.99
C LEU A 43 -21.88 -3.52 -28.73
N LEU A 44 -22.91 -4.21 -28.22
CA LEU A 44 -23.68 -3.74 -27.05
C LEU A 44 -22.95 -3.99 -25.71
N LEU A 45 -22.04 -4.98 -25.65
CA LEU A 45 -21.28 -5.30 -24.44
C LEU A 45 -20.04 -4.41 -24.23
N VAL A 46 -19.60 -3.67 -25.24
CA VAL A 46 -18.39 -2.82 -25.15
C VAL A 46 -18.70 -1.45 -24.54
N VAL A 47 -19.96 -0.98 -24.56
CA VAL A 47 -20.34 0.35 -24.05
C VAL A 47 -20.72 0.35 -22.56
N LEU A 48 -20.92 -0.82 -21.94
CA LEU A 48 -21.29 -0.96 -20.53
C LEU A 48 -20.11 -1.29 -19.58
N GLY A 49 -18.90 -1.42 -20.11
CA GLY A 49 -17.73 -1.88 -19.38
C GLY A 49 -16.75 -0.77 -18.98
N CYS A 50 -17.17 0.25 -18.24
CA CYS A 50 -16.22 1.14 -17.54
C CYS A 50 -16.88 1.98 -16.43
N SER A 51 -17.61 1.33 -15.53
CA SER A 51 -17.83 1.88 -14.19
C SER A 51 -17.53 0.78 -13.19
N ALA A 52 -16.28 0.30 -13.22
CA ALA A 52 -15.74 -0.38 -12.05
C ALA A 52 -15.83 0.63 -10.89
N PRO A 53 -16.46 0.28 -9.75
CA PRO A 53 -16.35 1.11 -8.57
C PRO A 53 -14.86 1.30 -8.31
N ALA A 54 -14.42 2.55 -8.11
CA ALA A 54 -13.06 2.83 -7.68
C ALA A 54 -12.77 1.89 -6.51
N ALA A 55 -11.72 1.07 -6.63
CA ALA A 55 -11.30 0.22 -5.52
C ALA A 55 -11.13 1.10 -4.28
N PRO A 56 -11.49 0.61 -3.07
CA PRO A 56 -11.27 1.38 -1.84
C PRO A 56 -9.84 1.91 -1.82
N ASP A 57 -9.66 3.22 -1.66
CA ASP A 57 -8.32 3.78 -1.56
C ASP A 57 -7.74 3.39 -0.19
N ASP A 58 -6.94 2.33 -0.20
CA ASP A 58 -6.20 1.81 0.97
C ASP A 58 -4.95 2.65 1.30
N GLY A 59 -4.69 3.73 0.54
CA GLY A 59 -3.59 4.67 0.76
C GLY A 59 -3.45 5.18 2.20
N PRO A 60 -4.53 5.65 2.85
CA PRO A 60 -4.49 6.12 4.24
C PRO A 60 -4.04 5.04 5.23
N VAL A 61 -4.56 3.82 5.09
CA VAL A 61 -4.22 2.71 5.99
C VAL A 61 -2.77 2.29 5.80
N ARG A 62 -2.30 2.20 4.55
CA ARG A 62 -0.89 1.88 4.25
C ARG A 62 0.07 2.93 4.80
N LEU A 63 -0.28 4.22 4.71
CA LEU A 63 0.51 5.29 5.33
C LEU A 63 0.65 5.08 6.83
N VAL A 64 -0.45 4.80 7.53
CA VAL A 64 -0.43 4.60 8.99
C VAL A 64 0.37 3.36 9.39
N GLN A 65 0.29 2.27 8.61
CA GLN A 65 1.13 1.08 8.81
C GLN A 65 2.62 1.39 8.63
N GLN A 66 2.98 2.17 7.60
CA GLN A 66 4.36 2.59 7.37
C GLN A 66 4.89 3.44 8.53
N VAL A 67 4.08 4.37 9.03
CA VAL A 67 4.46 5.23 10.15
C VAL A 67 4.60 4.44 11.45
N ALA A 68 3.70 3.48 11.71
CA ALA A 68 3.83 2.56 12.82
C ALA A 68 5.15 1.78 12.78
N ALA A 69 5.50 1.21 11.62
CA ALA A 69 6.78 0.53 11.44
C ALA A 69 7.98 1.49 11.64
N ALA A 70 7.87 2.74 11.19
CA ALA A 70 8.91 3.75 11.40
C ALA A 70 9.05 4.13 12.89
N TRP A 71 7.96 4.16 13.67
CA TRP A 71 8.03 4.34 15.13
C TRP A 71 8.79 3.21 15.82
N GLU A 72 8.52 1.96 15.45
CA GLU A 72 9.22 0.80 16.01
C GLU A 72 10.71 0.79 15.63
N ALA A 73 11.04 1.19 14.40
CA ALA A 73 12.41 1.32 13.92
C ALA A 73 13.14 2.56 14.47
N GLY A 74 12.45 3.50 15.11
CA GLY A 74 13.00 4.78 15.54
C GLY A 74 13.42 5.69 14.36
N ASP A 75 12.85 5.49 13.18
CA ASP A 75 13.16 6.26 11.97
C ASP A 75 12.40 7.59 11.95
N SER A 76 12.96 8.57 12.67
CA SER A 76 12.44 9.94 12.71
C SER A 76 12.33 10.61 11.33
N THR A 77 13.12 10.19 10.34
CA THR A 77 13.08 10.77 9.00
C THR A 77 11.82 10.35 8.26
N THR A 78 11.50 9.05 8.27
CA THR A 78 10.27 8.52 7.67
C THR A 78 9.03 9.07 8.37
N ILE A 79 9.04 9.16 9.71
CA ILE A 79 7.94 9.77 10.47
C ILE A 79 7.74 11.21 10.05
N LEU A 80 8.79 12.04 10.02
CA LEU A 80 8.67 13.43 9.60
C LEU A 80 8.19 13.52 8.15
N ASN A 81 8.69 12.67 7.24
CA ASN A 81 8.27 12.63 5.84
C ASN A 81 6.80 12.31 5.61
N SER A 82 6.20 11.53 6.50
CA SER A 82 4.77 11.24 6.46
C SER A 82 3.88 12.41 6.88
N ILE A 83 4.39 13.42 7.57
CA ILE A 83 3.60 14.57 8.05
C ILE A 83 3.36 15.57 6.90
N GLU A 84 2.15 16.14 6.86
CA GLU A 84 1.76 17.17 5.90
C GLU A 84 2.84 18.26 5.78
N PRO A 85 3.36 18.53 4.56
CA PRO A 85 4.40 19.53 4.34
C PRO A 85 3.90 20.95 4.64
N SER A 86 4.04 21.37 5.89
CA SER A 86 3.65 22.69 6.39
C SER A 86 4.82 23.40 7.07
N ALA A 87 4.70 24.71 7.29
CA ALA A 87 5.67 25.43 8.13
C ALA A 87 5.78 24.80 9.53
N TRP A 88 4.64 24.36 10.08
CA TRP A 88 4.54 23.65 11.36
C TRP A 88 5.41 22.40 11.43
N ARG A 89 5.46 21.59 10.36
CA ARG A 89 6.33 20.40 10.28
C ARG A 89 7.82 20.73 10.49
N ARG A 90 8.28 21.91 10.05
CA ARG A 90 9.68 22.34 10.23
C ARG A 90 9.97 22.72 11.68
N GLU A 91 8.98 23.28 12.37
CA GLU A 91 9.09 23.73 13.76
C GLU A 91 9.11 22.54 14.72
N ILE A 92 8.18 21.58 14.56
CA ILE A 92 8.10 20.38 15.43
C ILE A 92 9.20 19.34 15.13
N GLY A 93 9.94 19.49 14.03
CA GLY A 93 10.94 18.51 13.60
C GLY A 93 12.08 18.30 14.59
N ALA A 94 12.48 19.36 15.31
CA ALA A 94 13.50 19.26 16.36
C ALA A 94 12.98 18.46 17.57
N GLU A 95 11.74 18.73 17.97
CA GLU A 95 11.08 18.09 19.11
C GLU A 95 10.84 16.60 18.87
N ILE A 96 10.35 16.22 17.67
CA ILE A 96 10.17 14.81 17.29
C ILE A 96 11.51 14.05 17.32
N ARG A 97 12.59 14.66 16.85
CA ARG A 97 13.94 14.07 16.91
C ARG A 97 14.44 13.92 18.36
N GLN A 98 14.11 14.86 19.23
CA GLN A 98 14.44 14.77 20.65
C GLN A 98 13.68 13.62 21.34
N TYR A 99 12.37 13.49 21.08
CA TYR A 99 11.56 12.41 21.64
C TYR A 99 11.98 11.03 21.16
N THR A 100 12.17 10.85 19.84
CA THR A 100 12.73 9.60 19.29
C THR A 100 14.12 9.31 19.84
N GLY A 101 14.93 10.34 20.10
CA GLY A 101 16.21 10.21 20.78
C GLY A 101 16.13 9.69 22.23
N SER A 102 15.05 9.98 22.96
CA SER A 102 14.85 9.53 24.35
C SER A 102 14.38 8.07 24.48
N ILE A 103 13.74 7.56 23.43
CA ILE A 103 13.21 6.19 23.37
C ILE A 103 14.36 5.26 22.98
N GLN A 104 14.57 4.21 23.78
CA GLN A 104 15.53 3.15 23.45
C GLN A 104 14.90 2.11 22.51
N SER A 105 13.65 1.73 22.77
CA SER A 105 12.88 0.83 21.92
C SER A 105 11.38 1.07 22.07
N LEU A 106 10.65 0.85 20.99
CA LEU A 106 9.19 0.93 20.93
C LEU A 106 8.67 -0.27 20.14
N ALA A 107 7.59 -0.90 20.60
CA ALA A 107 6.90 -1.96 19.91
C ALA A 107 5.38 -1.79 20.04
N LEU A 108 4.66 -2.10 18.97
CA LEU A 108 3.21 -2.14 18.95
C LEU A 108 2.78 -3.60 18.92
N ASP A 109 2.25 -4.09 20.03
CA ASP A 109 1.74 -5.45 20.12
C ASP A 109 0.29 -5.49 19.61
N ASP A 110 0.01 -6.50 18.77
CA ASP A 110 -1.30 -6.77 18.17
C ASP A 110 -1.95 -5.55 17.49
N PRO A 111 -1.24 -4.83 16.59
CA PRO A 111 -1.76 -3.60 16.01
C PRO A 111 -2.93 -3.89 15.06
N THR A 112 -4.03 -3.16 15.27
CA THR A 112 -5.23 -3.18 14.43
C THR A 112 -5.42 -1.81 13.78
N TYR A 113 -5.67 -1.81 12.47
CA TYR A 113 -5.85 -0.61 11.67
C TYR A 113 -7.25 -0.62 11.06
N THR A 114 -8.06 0.38 11.41
CA THR A 114 -9.46 0.47 10.97
C THR A 114 -9.69 1.79 10.25
N LEU A 115 -10.07 1.73 8.97
CA LEU A 115 -10.50 2.92 8.23
C LEU A 115 -11.87 3.38 8.75
N LEU A 116 -11.95 4.56 9.34
CA LEU A 116 -13.17 5.12 9.91
C LEU A 116 -14.00 5.88 8.86
N ASN A 117 -13.31 6.68 8.03
CA ASN A 117 -13.89 7.37 6.89
C ASN A 117 -12.81 7.62 5.82
N ASN A 118 -13.25 7.78 4.57
CA ASN A 118 -12.41 8.21 3.45
C ASN A 118 -13.31 8.86 2.40
N ASP A 119 -13.10 10.17 2.14
CA ASP A 119 -13.82 10.91 1.10
C ASP A 119 -13.00 11.12 -0.19
N GLY A 120 -11.82 10.50 -0.26
CA GLY A 120 -10.88 10.60 -1.38
C GLY A 120 -9.88 11.75 -1.23
N THR A 121 -10.09 12.71 -0.34
CA THR A 121 -9.13 13.79 -0.03
C THR A 121 -8.69 13.74 1.43
N LEU A 122 -9.61 13.38 2.32
CA LEU A 122 -9.40 13.22 3.75
C LEU A 122 -9.86 11.83 4.18
N ALA A 123 -9.09 11.24 5.07
CA ALA A 123 -9.42 9.95 5.66
C ALA A 123 -8.95 9.88 7.10
N ARG A 124 -9.73 9.18 7.93
CA ARG A 124 -9.37 8.89 9.33
C ARG A 124 -9.16 7.41 9.51
N VAL A 125 -8.04 7.08 10.11
CA VAL A 125 -7.67 5.69 10.43
C VAL A 125 -7.51 5.57 11.93
N ARG A 126 -8.15 4.57 12.51
CA ARG A 126 -7.92 4.19 13.90
C ARG A 126 -6.79 3.18 13.98
N LEU A 127 -5.83 3.43 14.86
CA LEU A 127 -4.80 2.49 15.28
C LEU A 127 -5.07 2.10 16.74
N GLU A 128 -5.32 0.81 16.96
CA GLU A 128 -5.43 0.20 18.28
C GLU A 128 -4.29 -0.80 18.47
N ALA A 129 -3.56 -0.71 19.57
CA ALA A 129 -2.45 -1.61 19.88
C ALA A 129 -2.15 -1.61 21.38
N ARG A 130 -1.26 -2.50 21.85
CA ARG A 130 -0.57 -2.31 23.13
C ARG A 130 0.83 -1.77 22.86
N LEU A 131 1.07 -0.53 23.27
CA LEU A 131 2.37 0.12 23.14
C LEU A 131 3.29 -0.35 24.26
N ARG A 132 4.37 -1.02 23.88
CA ARG A 132 5.48 -1.39 24.78
C ARG A 132 6.67 -0.49 24.50
N TYR A 133 7.24 0.11 25.53
CA TYR A 133 8.37 1.03 25.37
C TYR A 133 9.44 0.81 26.42
N ARG A 134 10.67 1.16 26.03
CA ARG A 134 11.83 1.30 26.91
C ARG A 134 12.49 2.63 26.60
N LEU A 135 12.71 3.43 27.64
CA LEU A 135 13.41 4.71 27.56
C LEU A 135 14.89 4.51 27.87
N ARG A 136 15.74 5.42 27.39
CA ARG A 136 17.20 5.33 27.63
C ARG A 136 17.58 5.50 29.10
N ASP A 137 16.74 6.13 29.90
CA ASP A 137 16.92 6.24 31.35
C ASP A 137 16.58 4.93 32.11
N GLY A 138 16.24 3.87 31.40
CA GLY A 138 15.96 2.55 31.94
C GLY A 138 14.49 2.32 32.28
N ARG A 139 13.62 3.35 32.21
CA ARG A 139 12.19 3.18 32.42
C ARG A 139 11.57 2.33 31.31
N THR A 140 10.66 1.44 31.69
CA THR A 140 9.89 0.61 30.76
C THR A 140 8.42 0.70 31.10
N GLY A 141 7.56 0.52 30.10
CA GLY A 141 6.13 0.43 30.34
C GLY A 141 5.41 -0.25 29.19
N THR A 142 4.19 -0.67 29.50
CA THR A 142 3.22 -1.15 28.52
C THR A 142 1.93 -0.41 28.78
N GLN A 143 1.36 0.21 27.74
CA GLN A 143 0.08 0.89 27.85
C GLN A 143 -0.80 0.60 26.63
N PRO A 144 -2.12 0.52 26.80
CA PRO A 144 -3.03 0.52 25.66
C PRO A 144 -2.86 1.81 24.84
N LEU A 145 -2.91 1.67 23.52
CA LEU A 145 -2.83 2.75 22.55
C LEU A 145 -4.11 2.74 21.72
N ASN A 146 -4.82 3.86 21.70
CA ASN A 146 -5.92 4.11 20.78
C ASN A 146 -5.74 5.50 20.16
N LEU A 147 -5.37 5.51 18.88
CA LEU A 147 -5.09 6.72 18.12
C LEU A 147 -6.05 6.83 16.95
N VAL A 148 -6.62 8.01 16.74
CA VAL A 148 -7.27 8.35 15.48
C VAL A 148 -6.33 9.27 14.72
N ILE A 149 -5.97 8.87 13.51
CA ILE A 149 -5.01 9.59 12.67
C ILE A 149 -5.78 10.12 11.48
N GLU A 150 -5.81 11.45 11.35
CA GLU A 150 -6.35 12.11 10.16
C GLU A 150 -5.25 12.25 9.11
N THR A 151 -5.59 11.85 7.90
CA THR A 151 -4.71 11.86 6.74
C THR A 151 -5.32 12.70 5.63
N VAL A 152 -4.48 13.31 4.82
CA VAL A 152 -4.86 14.14 3.67
C VAL A 152 -4.11 13.71 2.43
N GLN A 153 -4.80 13.66 1.30
CA GLN A 153 -4.22 13.43 -0.02
C GLN A 153 -3.83 14.77 -0.64
N LEU A 154 -2.54 14.93 -0.94
CA LEU A 154 -1.98 16.09 -1.63
C LEU A 154 -1.18 15.58 -2.83
N ASP A 155 -1.55 16.02 -4.03
CA ASP A 155 -0.88 15.67 -5.29
C ASP A 155 -0.65 14.15 -5.46
N GLY A 156 -1.64 13.34 -5.11
CA GLY A 156 -1.59 11.88 -5.20
C GLY A 156 -0.77 11.17 -4.10
N THR A 157 -0.31 11.91 -3.09
CA THR A 157 0.41 11.36 -1.93
C THR A 157 -0.38 11.60 -0.66
N TRP A 158 -0.51 10.57 0.18
CA TRP A 158 -1.16 10.68 1.49
C TRP A 158 -0.16 11.15 2.55
N TYR A 159 -0.60 12.06 3.41
CA TYR A 159 0.16 12.60 4.54
C TYR A 159 -0.67 12.57 5.82
N ILE A 160 -0.01 12.49 6.98
CA ILE A 160 -0.62 12.71 8.29
C ILE A 160 -0.82 14.20 8.48
N ARG A 161 -2.07 14.59 8.72
CA ARG A 161 -2.45 15.96 9.06
C ARG A 161 -2.56 16.15 10.57
N GLN A 162 -3.17 15.19 11.26
CA GLN A 162 -3.46 15.29 12.69
C GLN A 162 -3.43 13.92 13.36
N LEU A 163 -3.01 13.89 14.63
CA LEU A 163 -3.11 12.71 15.49
C LEU A 163 -3.92 13.06 16.73
N ASP A 164 -5.00 12.34 16.95
CA ASP A 164 -5.83 12.46 18.12
C ASP A 164 -5.66 11.22 19.01
N LEU A 165 -5.20 11.43 20.23
CA LEU A 165 -5.29 10.43 21.28
C LEU A 165 -6.76 10.32 21.66
N ALA A 166 -7.39 9.19 21.30
CA ALA A 166 -8.67 8.84 21.88
C ALA A 166 -8.39 8.58 23.36
N GLN A 167 -8.56 9.60 24.20
CA GLN A 167 -8.24 9.53 25.61
C GLN A 167 -8.90 8.29 26.21
N LEU A 168 -8.07 7.36 26.66
CA LEU A 168 -8.50 6.34 27.60
C LEU A 168 -8.80 7.10 28.88
N SER A 169 -10.08 7.36 29.14
CA SER A 169 -10.54 7.76 30.46
C SER A 169 -10.10 6.67 31.43
N VAL A 170 -8.98 6.89 32.13
CA VAL A 170 -8.65 6.15 33.33
C VAL A 170 -9.69 6.59 34.36
N GLN A 171 -10.72 5.76 34.55
CA GLN A 171 -11.60 5.83 35.71
C GLN A 171 -10.92 5.21 36.91
#